data_AF-A0A9D9BR62-F1
#
_entry.id   AF-A0A9D9BR62-F1
#
_cell.length_a   1.000
_cell.length_b   1.000
_cell.length_c   1.000
_cell.angle_alpha   90.00
_cell.angle_beta   90.00
_cell.angle_gamma   90.00
#
_symmetry.space_group_name_H-M   'P 1'
#
loop_
_entity.id
_entity.type
_entity.pdbx_description
1 polymer ?
#
loop_
_entity_poly.entity_id
_entity_poly.type
_entity_poly.pdbx_seq_one_letter_code
_entity_poly.pdbx_strand_id
1 'polypeptide(L)'
;MFSFVLILMFAIGQFFISDQFSTNSVTILFKYLFTASVIVYFERTQLPEMTSNRFARIFEIILIINCLLIFVGWVFEISFLRTYAGHRFGYNGLFLNSATGTYAYIIGLFYYLIKYKRSFFFKINSWMLILCCLLLGTKAAILGICFLLLGYVIFFLSGIQRIIAMIVGLLLSSGAFYYVFYHGKLFNSIRIKDGLWTAIFSFRNENLQELTLNYIAEQWRFINYLFGGVSDFGSRAQFGFIDEIFFFGIIGGSYYLFIHYRMIKKYLNINLFKYLLFSLCIVILLAGNYFSYPSIAVYVIAFIYIMKLEYNKESIQ
;
A
#
# COMPACT_ATOMS: atom_id res chain seq x y z
N MET A 1 -25.80 -0.63 5.96
CA MET A 1 -25.78 -2.10 5.80
C MET A 1 -24.36 -2.66 5.83
N PHE A 2 -23.43 -2.27 4.94
CA PHE A 2 -22.05 -2.81 4.92
C PHE A 2 -21.30 -2.71 6.25
N SER A 3 -21.26 -1.52 6.85
CA SER A 3 -20.58 -1.31 8.14
C SER A 3 -21.21 -2.12 9.26
N PHE A 4 -22.52 -2.35 9.22
CA PHE A 4 -23.22 -3.18 10.21
C PHE A 4 -22.82 -4.66 10.12
N VAL A 5 -22.65 -5.19 8.90
CA VAL A 5 -22.17 -6.57 8.70
C VAL A 5 -20.76 -6.73 9.28
N LEU A 6 -19.85 -5.78 9.04
CA LEU A 6 -18.49 -5.81 9.62
C LEU A 6 -18.50 -5.70 11.14
N ILE A 7 -19.35 -4.84 11.71
CA ILE A 7 -19.52 -4.73 13.17
C ILE A 7 -20.02 -6.06 13.74
N LEU A 8 -21.00 -6.69 13.10
CA LEU A 8 -21.54 -7.97 13.54
C LEU A 8 -20.48 -9.07 13.50
N MET A 9 -19.73 -9.17 12.41
CA MET A 9 -18.63 -10.14 12.27
C MET A 9 -17.56 -9.93 13.34
N PHE A 10 -17.14 -8.68 13.56
CA PHE A 10 -16.21 -8.34 14.64
C PHE A 10 -16.77 -8.72 16.02
N ALA A 11 -18.02 -8.37 16.31
CA ALA A 11 -18.64 -8.67 17.60
C ALA A 11 -18.68 -10.18 17.85
N ILE A 12 -19.10 -10.97 16.85
CA ILE A 12 -19.08 -12.44 16.93
C ILE A 12 -17.67 -12.93 17.25
N GLY A 13 -16.65 -12.50 16.53
CA GLY A 13 -15.26 -12.90 16.81
C GLY A 13 -14.79 -12.54 18.21
N GLN A 14 -15.08 -11.32 18.67
CA GLN A 14 -14.67 -10.83 20.00
C GLN A 14 -15.34 -11.56 21.16
N PHE A 15 -16.56 -12.06 21.01
CA PHE A 15 -17.22 -12.82 22.08
C PHE A 15 -16.54 -14.16 22.43
N PHE A 16 -15.67 -14.69 21.55
CA PHE A 16 -15.04 -16.00 21.74
C PHE A 16 -13.57 -15.94 22.14
N ILE A 17 -13.00 -14.75 22.32
CA ILE A 17 -11.64 -14.57 22.88
C ILE A 17 -11.71 -14.23 24.38
N SER A 18 -10.59 -14.36 25.09
CA SER A 18 -10.53 -14.13 26.55
C SER A 18 -10.67 -12.66 26.93
N ASP A 19 -9.92 -11.78 26.27
CA ASP A 19 -9.94 -10.33 26.47
C ASP A 19 -10.83 -9.65 25.42
N GLN A 20 -12.13 -9.62 25.70
CA GLN A 20 -13.16 -9.20 24.76
C GLN A 20 -13.19 -7.67 24.62
N PHE A 21 -13.37 -7.17 23.39
CA PHE A 21 -13.64 -5.74 23.12
C PHE A 21 -12.63 -4.77 23.72
N SER A 22 -11.34 -5.15 23.72
CA SER A 22 -10.26 -4.27 24.17
C SER A 22 -10.28 -2.92 23.44
N THR A 23 -9.82 -1.85 24.10
CA THR A 23 -9.75 -0.51 23.49
C THR A 23 -8.96 -0.51 22.16
N ASN A 24 -7.89 -1.33 22.08
CA ASN A 24 -7.09 -1.48 20.87
C ASN A 24 -7.94 -2.07 19.72
N SER A 25 -8.60 -3.20 19.97
CA SER A 25 -9.43 -3.89 18.98
C SER A 25 -10.56 -3.01 18.44
N VAL A 26 -11.27 -2.29 19.34
CA VAL A 26 -12.36 -1.38 18.98
C VAL A 26 -11.83 -0.19 18.17
N THR A 27 -10.67 0.36 18.54
CA THR A 27 -10.04 1.46 17.77
C THR A 27 -9.70 1.00 16.35
N ILE A 28 -9.17 -0.20 16.18
CA ILE A 28 -8.85 -0.77 14.87
C ILE A 28 -10.11 -1.05 14.06
N LEU A 29 -11.19 -1.55 14.69
CA LEU A 29 -12.49 -1.69 14.04
C LEU A 29 -12.93 -0.35 13.43
N PHE A 30 -12.90 0.75 14.18
CA PHE A 30 -13.30 2.05 13.66
C PHE A 30 -12.45 2.51 12.46
N LYS A 31 -11.16 2.17 12.43
CA LYS A 31 -10.31 2.43 11.25
C LYS A 31 -10.79 1.65 10.02
N TYR A 32 -11.09 0.36 10.17
CA TYR A 32 -11.64 -0.47 9.10
C TYR A 32 -13.02 0.01 8.64
N LEU A 33 -13.90 0.38 9.58
CA LEU A 33 -15.23 0.90 9.28
C LEU A 33 -15.17 2.25 8.55
N PHE A 34 -14.27 3.14 8.94
CA PHE A 34 -14.05 4.40 8.22
C PHE A 34 -13.66 4.12 6.77
N THR A 35 -12.65 3.28 6.54
CA THR A 35 -12.19 2.91 5.20
C THR A 35 -13.33 2.32 4.36
N ALA A 36 -14.06 1.34 4.90
CA ALA A 36 -15.19 0.73 4.21
C ALA A 36 -16.31 1.74 3.90
N SER A 37 -16.63 2.62 4.85
CA SER A 37 -17.69 3.63 4.68
C SER A 37 -17.33 4.65 3.62
N VAL A 38 -16.07 5.11 3.61
CA VAL A 38 -15.53 6.01 2.60
C VAL A 38 -15.58 5.36 1.22
N ILE A 39 -15.13 4.11 1.07
CA ILE A 39 -15.21 3.37 -0.20
C ILE A 39 -16.67 3.23 -0.70
N VAL A 40 -17.58 2.80 0.17
CA VAL A 40 -19.01 2.63 -0.19
C VAL A 40 -19.65 3.96 -0.55
N TYR A 41 -19.32 5.04 0.17
CA TYR A 41 -19.81 6.37 -0.14
C TYR A 41 -19.44 6.75 -1.58
N PHE A 42 -18.15 6.70 -1.93
CA PHE A 42 -17.68 7.07 -3.27
C PHE A 42 -18.12 6.08 -4.37
N GLU A 43 -18.33 4.80 -4.05
CA GLU A 43 -18.91 3.84 -5.01
C GLU A 43 -20.35 4.21 -5.40
N ARG A 44 -21.14 4.68 -4.44
CA ARG A 44 -22.55 5.08 -4.64
C ARG A 44 -22.68 6.49 -5.20
N THR A 45 -21.89 7.43 -4.69
CA THR A 45 -21.89 8.81 -5.16
C THR A 45 -21.04 8.88 -6.43
N GLN A 46 -21.68 8.75 -7.59
CA GLN A 46 -21.02 9.06 -8.84
C GLN A 46 -20.73 10.57 -8.89
N LEU A 47 -19.50 10.95 -8.53
CA LEU A 47 -19.11 12.36 -8.61
C LEU A 47 -19.16 12.84 -10.06
N PRO A 48 -19.66 14.07 -10.30
CA PRO A 48 -19.53 14.73 -11.58
C PRO A 48 -18.07 14.81 -12.02
N GLU A 49 -17.84 14.85 -13.34
CA GLU A 49 -16.48 14.91 -13.91
C GLU A 49 -15.69 16.11 -13.39
N MET A 50 -16.33 17.29 -13.31
CA MET A 50 -15.72 18.50 -12.76
C MET A 50 -15.23 18.30 -11.32
N THR A 51 -16.03 17.67 -10.46
CA THR A 51 -15.67 17.40 -9.07
C THR A 51 -14.53 16.38 -8.99
N SER A 52 -14.55 15.36 -9.85
CA SER A 52 -13.49 14.35 -9.94
C SER A 52 -12.15 14.98 -10.37
N ASN A 53 -12.18 15.90 -11.34
CA ASN A 53 -11.01 16.66 -11.77
C ASN A 53 -10.46 17.56 -10.65
N ARG A 54 -11.33 18.24 -9.90
CA ARG A 54 -10.90 19.05 -8.73
C ARG A 54 -10.26 18.17 -7.66
N PHE A 55 -10.85 17.02 -7.36
CA PHE A 55 -10.31 16.08 -6.39
C PHE A 55 -8.91 15.58 -6.77
N ALA A 56 -8.71 15.20 -8.05
CA ALA A 56 -7.40 14.79 -8.56
C ALA A 56 -6.35 15.91 -8.45
N ARG A 57 -6.72 17.16 -8.77
CA ARG A 57 -5.82 18.32 -8.61
C ARG A 57 -5.47 18.60 -7.16
N ILE A 58 -6.42 18.49 -6.23
CA ILE A 58 -6.14 18.66 -4.80
C ILE A 58 -5.15 17.59 -4.34
N PHE A 59 -5.35 16.34 -4.76
CA PHE A 59 -4.41 15.26 -4.47
C PHE A 59 -3.01 15.53 -5.02
N GLU A 60 -2.89 16.01 -6.27
CA GLU A 60 -1.61 16.46 -6.84
C GLU A 60 -0.93 17.53 -6.00
N ILE A 61 -1.68 18.57 -5.62
CA ILE A 61 -1.16 19.69 -4.83
C ILE A 61 -0.63 19.18 -3.48
N ILE A 62 -1.38 18.31 -2.80
CA ILE A 62 -0.94 17.71 -1.53
C ILE A 62 0.37 16.94 -1.72
N LEU A 63 0.48 16.11 -2.75
CA LEU A 63 1.71 15.35 -3.02
C LEU A 63 2.91 16.25 -3.33
N ILE A 64 2.70 17.30 -4.13
CA ILE A 64 3.77 18.23 -4.52
C ILE A 64 4.23 19.07 -3.33
N ILE A 65 3.31 19.62 -2.55
CA ILE A 65 3.65 20.35 -1.31
C ILE A 65 4.43 19.44 -0.37
N ASN A 66 3.95 18.20 -0.15
CA ASN A 66 4.65 17.27 0.72
C ASN A 66 6.03 16.88 0.17
N CYS A 67 6.18 16.77 -1.15
CA CYS A 67 7.46 16.54 -1.81
C CYS A 67 8.47 17.67 -1.56
N LEU A 68 8.01 18.93 -1.63
CA LEU A 68 8.86 20.08 -1.29
C LEU A 68 9.31 20.01 0.17
N LEU A 69 8.42 19.62 1.09
CA LEU A 69 8.77 19.43 2.49
C LEU A 69 9.74 18.26 2.71
N ILE A 70 9.59 17.15 1.99
CA ILE A 70 10.57 16.05 2.02
C ILE A 70 11.96 16.55 1.57
N PHE A 71 12.01 17.34 0.50
CA PHE A 71 13.26 17.89 -0.01
C PHE A 71 13.90 18.87 0.98
N VAL A 72 13.13 19.82 1.52
CA VAL A 72 13.57 20.76 2.58
C VAL A 72 14.04 19.99 3.80
N GLY A 73 13.28 18.99 4.25
CA GLY A 73 13.65 18.14 5.38
C GLY A 73 14.98 17.43 5.13
N TRP A 74 15.18 16.90 3.92
CA TRP A 74 16.42 16.23 3.55
C TRP A 74 17.62 17.18 3.49
N VAL A 75 17.50 18.33 2.85
CA VAL A 75 18.60 19.31 2.68
C VAL A 75 19.00 19.95 4.00
N PHE A 76 18.03 20.31 4.85
CA PHE A 76 18.27 20.98 6.14
C PHE A 76 18.27 20.02 7.34
N GLU A 77 18.21 18.71 7.08
CA GLU A 77 18.15 17.64 8.08
C GLU A 77 17.08 17.81 9.18
N ILE A 78 15.92 18.38 8.84
CA ILE A 78 14.85 18.70 9.80
C ILE A 78 14.27 17.42 10.40
N SER A 79 14.49 17.21 11.69
CA SER A 79 14.07 16.00 12.43
C SER A 79 12.55 15.77 12.39
N PHE A 80 11.74 16.83 12.47
CA PHE A 80 10.28 16.76 12.40
C PHE A 80 9.74 16.19 11.09
N LEU A 81 10.51 16.25 10.00
CA LEU A 81 10.10 15.76 8.67
C LEU A 81 10.65 14.36 8.36
N ARG A 82 11.34 13.71 9.30
CA ARG A 82 11.94 12.38 9.11
C ARG A 82 10.89 11.27 9.13
N THR A 83 11.13 10.23 8.34
CA THR A 83 10.30 9.01 8.29
C THR A 83 10.45 8.15 9.54
N TYR A 84 11.65 8.13 10.14
CA TYR A 84 12.00 7.25 11.25
C TYR A 84 12.57 8.06 12.41
N ALA A 85 12.26 7.63 13.63
CA ALA A 85 13.02 8.03 14.81
C ALA A 85 14.39 7.34 14.79
N GLY A 86 15.47 8.08 15.06
CA GLY A 86 16.84 7.56 15.16
C GLY A 86 17.68 7.64 13.88
N HIS A 87 18.53 6.63 13.65
CA HIS A 87 19.61 6.66 12.65
C HIS A 87 19.20 6.23 11.23
N ARG A 88 17.94 5.82 11.02
CA ARG A 88 17.50 5.33 9.71
C ARG A 88 17.19 6.50 8.77
N PHE A 89 17.80 6.48 7.59
CA PHE A 89 17.54 7.48 6.56
C PHE A 89 16.08 7.42 6.08
N GLY A 90 15.48 8.60 5.94
CA GLY A 90 14.17 8.78 5.30
C GLY A 90 13.50 10.08 5.72
N TYR A 91 12.81 10.73 4.79
CA TYR A 91 11.98 11.91 5.02
C TYR A 91 10.55 11.69 4.48
N ASN A 92 9.53 11.95 5.30
CA ASN A 92 8.12 11.70 4.98
C ASN A 92 7.27 12.98 4.87
N GLY A 93 7.88 14.14 5.12
CA GLY A 93 7.18 15.42 5.12
C GLY A 93 6.17 15.48 6.27
N LEU A 94 4.93 15.87 5.96
CA LEU A 94 3.80 15.95 6.89
C LEU A 94 3.00 14.65 6.99
N PHE A 95 3.32 13.62 6.19
CA PHE A 95 2.70 12.33 6.39
C PHE A 95 3.21 11.73 7.70
N LEU A 96 2.29 11.50 8.63
CA LEU A 96 2.62 11.05 9.99
C LEU A 96 3.30 9.67 10.00
N ASN A 97 2.76 8.73 9.22
CA ASN A 97 3.25 7.35 9.20
C ASN A 97 3.96 7.05 7.87
N SER A 98 5.08 6.32 7.96
CA SER A 98 5.88 5.90 6.80
C SER A 98 5.05 5.17 5.76
N ALA A 99 4.17 4.26 6.18
CA ALA A 99 3.26 3.54 5.29
C ALA A 99 2.34 4.49 4.52
N THR A 100 1.72 5.47 5.19
CA THR A 100 0.83 6.45 4.55
C THR A 100 1.54 7.18 3.42
N GLY A 101 2.76 7.66 3.67
CA GLY A 101 3.55 8.33 2.64
C GLY A 101 3.95 7.40 1.50
N THR A 102 4.48 6.22 1.81
CA THR A 102 4.81 5.21 0.81
C THR A 102 3.64 4.94 -0.14
N TYR A 103 2.46 4.61 0.38
CA TYR A 103 1.32 4.30 -0.48
C TYR A 103 0.80 5.53 -1.22
N ALA A 104 0.79 6.72 -0.60
CA ALA A 104 0.42 7.97 -1.27
C ALA A 104 1.30 8.23 -2.50
N TYR A 105 2.61 8.08 -2.36
CA TYR A 105 3.56 8.33 -3.44
C TYR A 105 3.57 7.24 -4.50
N ILE A 106 3.43 5.96 -4.15
CA ILE A 106 3.26 4.88 -5.13
C ILE A 106 1.98 5.10 -5.96
N ILE A 107 0.87 5.44 -5.29
CA ILE A 107 -0.39 5.75 -5.96
C ILE A 107 -0.22 6.99 -6.85
N GLY A 108 0.44 8.05 -6.38
CA GLY A 108 0.74 9.25 -7.17
C GLY A 108 1.59 8.96 -8.41
N LEU A 109 2.57 8.06 -8.29
CA LEU A 109 3.41 7.60 -9.38
C LEU A 109 2.60 6.83 -10.43
N PHE A 110 1.76 5.88 -9.98
CA PHE A 110 0.86 5.13 -10.86
C PHE A 110 -0.12 6.06 -11.56
N TYR A 111 -0.64 7.04 -10.83
CA TYR A 111 -1.47 8.11 -11.36
C TYR A 111 -0.79 8.86 -12.51
N TYR A 112 0.43 9.37 -12.30
CA TYR A 112 1.16 10.09 -13.35
C TYR A 112 1.52 9.20 -14.54
N LEU A 113 1.80 7.92 -14.32
CA LEU A 113 2.04 6.97 -15.40
C LEU A 113 0.80 6.84 -16.31
N ILE A 114 -0.39 6.71 -15.73
CA ILE A 114 -1.65 6.64 -16.47
C ILE A 114 -1.94 7.97 -17.19
N LYS A 115 -1.78 9.10 -16.49
CA LYS A 115 -2.08 10.44 -17.02
C LYS A 115 -1.16 10.83 -18.17
N TYR A 116 0.14 10.59 -18.04
CA TYR A 116 1.13 11.07 -19.00
C TYR A 116 1.58 10.00 -20.02
N LYS A 117 1.29 8.72 -19.78
CA LYS A 117 1.61 7.60 -20.67
C LYS A 117 3.10 7.69 -21.12
N ARG A 118 3.37 7.71 -22.43
CA ARG A 118 4.72 7.84 -23.01
C ARG A 118 5.45 9.13 -22.60
N SER A 119 4.72 10.19 -22.25
CA SER A 119 5.30 11.46 -21.83
C SER A 119 5.70 11.48 -20.35
N PHE A 120 5.51 10.39 -19.60
CA PHE A 120 5.73 10.32 -18.15
C PHE A 120 7.10 10.85 -17.71
N PHE A 121 8.19 10.38 -18.32
CA PHE A 121 9.56 10.79 -17.97
C PHE A 121 9.93 12.20 -18.44
N PHE A 122 9.09 12.87 -19.23
CA PHE A 122 9.32 14.25 -19.66
C PHE A 122 8.64 15.27 -18.74
N LYS A 123 7.88 14.82 -17.73
CA LYS A 123 7.19 15.70 -16.78
C LYS A 123 7.99 15.83 -15.49
N ILE A 124 8.27 17.08 -15.10
CA ILE A 124 9.01 17.40 -13.87
C ILE A 124 8.32 16.82 -12.62
N ASN A 125 6.99 16.84 -12.58
CA ASN A 125 6.23 16.29 -11.45
C ASN A 125 6.49 14.78 -11.27
N SER A 126 6.68 14.02 -12.36
CA SER A 126 7.01 12.59 -12.29
C SER A 126 8.36 12.38 -11.60
N TRP A 127 9.37 13.17 -11.99
CA TRP A 127 10.70 13.11 -11.38
C TRP A 127 10.71 13.53 -9.92
N MET A 128 9.93 14.55 -9.56
CA MET A 128 9.75 14.93 -8.15
C MET A 128 9.23 13.76 -7.32
N LEU A 129 8.19 13.05 -7.78
CA LEU A 129 7.65 11.91 -7.05
C LEU A 129 8.61 10.71 -7.00
N ILE A 130 9.36 10.43 -8.08
CA ILE A 130 10.40 9.39 -8.08
C ILE A 130 11.45 9.72 -7.03
N LEU A 131 11.93 10.96 -7.00
CA LEU A 131 12.91 11.43 -6.01
C LEU A 131 12.36 11.31 -4.58
N CYS A 132 11.11 11.74 -4.35
CA CYS A 132 10.47 11.60 -3.04
C CYS A 132 10.37 10.14 -2.61
N CYS A 133 10.01 9.21 -3.50
CA CYS A 133 9.99 7.78 -3.20
C CYS A 133 11.36 7.24 -2.77
N LEU A 134 12.46 7.73 -3.35
CA LEU A 134 13.81 7.38 -2.93
C LEU A 134 14.14 8.00 -1.56
N LEU A 135 13.78 9.27 -1.34
CA LEU A 135 14.02 10.00 -0.10
C LEU A 135 13.16 9.51 1.09
N LEU A 136 12.05 8.81 0.86
CA LEU A 136 11.25 8.19 1.93
C LEU A 136 12.05 7.16 2.75
N GLY A 137 13.04 6.50 2.14
CA GLY A 137 13.84 5.46 2.81
C GLY A 137 13.06 4.18 3.14
N THR A 138 11.99 3.88 2.38
CA THR A 138 11.15 2.68 2.58
C THR A 138 11.40 1.66 1.47
N LYS A 139 11.58 0.38 1.84
CA LYS A 139 11.77 -0.72 0.85
C LYS A 139 10.59 -0.80 -0.13
N ALA A 140 9.39 -0.53 0.37
CA ALA A 140 8.14 -0.58 -0.38
C ALA A 140 8.03 0.54 -1.44
N ALA A 141 8.52 1.76 -1.17
CA ALA A 141 8.54 2.82 -2.18
C ALA A 141 9.50 2.48 -3.34
N ILE A 142 10.66 1.90 -3.03
CA ILE A 142 11.61 1.42 -4.04
C ILE A 142 10.97 0.32 -4.89
N LEU A 143 10.31 -0.65 -4.24
CA LEU A 143 9.57 -1.70 -4.95
C LEU A 143 8.47 -1.12 -5.86
N GLY A 144 7.75 -0.10 -5.39
CA GLY A 144 6.77 0.63 -6.19
C GLY A 144 7.39 1.32 -7.42
N ILE A 145 8.58 1.91 -7.29
CA ILE A 145 9.35 2.43 -8.44
C ILE A 145 9.71 1.29 -9.41
N CYS A 146 10.21 0.16 -8.91
CA CYS A 146 10.55 -0.98 -9.76
C CYS A 146 9.34 -1.46 -10.58
N PHE A 147 8.17 -1.59 -9.96
CA PHE A 147 6.93 -1.91 -10.66
C PHE A 147 6.51 -0.82 -11.65
N LEU A 148 6.66 0.46 -11.31
CA LEU A 148 6.38 1.53 -12.26
C LEU A 148 7.28 1.44 -13.51
N LEU A 149 8.58 1.22 -13.33
CA LEU A 149 9.54 1.10 -14.43
C LEU A 149 9.22 -0.11 -15.30
N LEU A 150 8.94 -1.26 -14.67
CA LEU A 150 8.56 -2.48 -15.39
C LEU A 150 7.25 -2.28 -16.16
N GLY A 151 6.25 -1.64 -15.55
CA GLY A 151 5.00 -1.28 -16.22
C GLY A 151 5.24 -0.36 -17.42
N TYR A 152 6.10 0.66 -17.27
CA TYR A 152 6.44 1.53 -18.38
C TYR A 152 7.07 0.76 -19.55
N VAL A 153 8.01 -0.13 -19.27
CA VAL A 153 8.67 -0.97 -20.28
C VAL A 153 7.67 -1.89 -20.99
N ILE A 154 6.76 -2.54 -20.25
CA ILE A 154 5.78 -3.48 -20.80
C ILE A 154 4.78 -2.77 -21.73
N PHE A 155 4.24 -1.63 -21.30
CA PHE A 155 3.09 -0.98 -21.96
C PHE A 155 3.45 0.12 -22.95
N PHE A 156 4.60 0.78 -22.79
CA PHE A 156 4.93 1.97 -23.59
C PHE A 156 6.15 1.83 -24.49
N LEU A 157 7.02 0.84 -24.26
CA LEU A 157 8.11 0.51 -25.17
C LEU A 157 7.72 -0.64 -26.12
N SER A 158 8.34 -0.67 -27.30
CA SER A 158 8.08 -1.68 -28.33
C SER A 158 9.37 -2.20 -28.97
N GLY A 159 9.31 -3.39 -29.56
CA GLY A 159 10.41 -3.99 -30.32
C GLY A 159 11.68 -4.18 -29.49
N ILE A 160 12.83 -3.83 -30.08
CA ILE A 160 14.16 -4.03 -29.47
C ILE A 160 14.37 -3.20 -28.20
N GLN A 161 13.80 -1.98 -28.13
CA GLN A 161 13.94 -1.10 -26.95
C GLN A 161 13.38 -1.76 -25.70
N ARG A 162 12.24 -2.45 -25.82
CA ARG A 162 11.62 -3.20 -24.73
C ARG A 162 12.52 -4.35 -24.27
N ILE A 163 13.10 -5.11 -25.20
CA ILE A 163 13.99 -6.24 -24.89
C ILE A 163 15.24 -5.75 -24.17
N ILE A 164 15.91 -4.72 -24.70
CA ILE A 164 17.08 -4.11 -24.07
C ILE A 164 16.74 -3.62 -22.67
N ALA A 165 15.64 -2.88 -22.50
CA ALA A 165 15.23 -2.38 -21.20
C ALA A 165 14.92 -3.50 -20.19
N MET A 166 14.32 -4.60 -20.62
CA MET A 166 14.08 -5.77 -19.76
C MET A 166 15.39 -6.45 -19.33
N ILE A 167 16.34 -6.64 -20.25
CA ILE A 167 17.64 -7.24 -19.95
C ILE A 167 18.44 -6.35 -18.99
N VAL A 168 18.54 -5.05 -19.30
CA VAL A 168 19.22 -4.07 -18.43
C VAL A 168 18.55 -4.01 -17.07
N GLY A 169 17.22 -3.96 -17.03
CA GLY A 169 16.46 -3.96 -15.78
C GLY A 169 16.72 -5.22 -14.94
N LEU A 170 16.75 -6.40 -15.57
CA LEU A 170 17.05 -7.65 -14.90
C LEU A 170 18.46 -7.64 -14.31
N LEU A 171 19.47 -7.27 -15.11
CA LEU A 171 20.88 -7.19 -14.67
C LEU A 171 21.08 -6.19 -13.51
N LEU A 172 20.47 -5.01 -13.61
CA LEU A 172 20.54 -4.01 -12.53
C LEU A 172 19.84 -4.51 -11.26
N SER A 173 18.66 -5.13 -11.40
CA SER A 173 17.91 -5.65 -10.25
C SER A 173 18.62 -6.81 -9.56
N SER A 174 19.24 -7.73 -10.32
CA SER A 174 19.98 -8.85 -9.75
C SER A 174 21.28 -8.39 -9.09
N GLY A 175 22.01 -7.46 -9.72
CA GLY A 175 23.19 -6.83 -9.13
C GLY A 175 22.86 -6.06 -7.85
N ALA A 176 21.78 -5.26 -7.85
CA ALA A 176 21.31 -4.55 -6.67
C ALA A 176 20.86 -5.51 -5.56
N PHE A 177 20.11 -6.56 -5.90
CA PHE A 177 19.71 -7.60 -4.95
C PHE A 177 20.93 -8.26 -4.30
N TYR A 178 21.90 -8.70 -5.11
CA TYR A 178 23.13 -9.30 -4.63
C TYR A 178 23.88 -8.34 -3.70
N TYR A 179 24.08 -7.09 -4.12
CA TYR A 179 24.77 -6.09 -3.30
C TYR A 179 24.06 -5.83 -1.97
N VAL A 180 22.75 -5.56 -2.00
CA VAL A 180 21.98 -5.25 -0.78
C VAL A 180 22.02 -6.41 0.21
N PHE A 181 21.75 -7.64 -0.22
CA PHE A 181 21.60 -8.78 0.69
C PHE A 181 22.92 -9.47 1.07
N TYR A 182 23.99 -9.34 0.27
CA TYR A 182 25.26 -10.01 0.54
C TYR A 182 26.37 -9.05 0.96
N HIS A 183 26.33 -7.77 0.57
CA HIS A 183 27.33 -6.77 0.93
C HIS A 183 26.80 -5.64 1.82
N GLY A 184 25.49 -5.37 1.81
CA GLY A 184 24.88 -4.35 2.64
C GLY A 184 24.91 -4.73 4.13
N LYS A 185 25.57 -3.92 4.98
CA LYS A 185 25.79 -4.22 6.41
C LYS A 185 24.54 -4.72 7.14
N LEU A 186 23.42 -3.99 7.03
CA LEU A 186 22.17 -4.31 7.73
C LEU A 186 21.47 -5.57 7.19
N PHE A 187 21.36 -5.71 5.87
CA PHE A 187 20.63 -6.83 5.29
C PHE A 187 21.44 -8.11 5.28
N ASN A 188 22.76 -8.02 5.13
CA ASN A 188 23.66 -9.14 5.24
C ASN A 188 23.69 -9.69 6.67
N SER A 189 23.69 -8.82 7.69
CA SER A 189 23.63 -9.29 9.09
C SER A 189 22.33 -10.02 9.38
N ILE A 190 21.17 -9.49 8.95
CA ILE A 190 19.87 -10.17 9.10
C ILE A 190 19.87 -11.48 8.29
N ARG A 191 20.38 -11.47 7.05
CA ARG A 191 20.44 -12.68 6.21
C ARG A 191 21.28 -13.79 6.84
N ILE A 192 22.42 -13.46 7.44
CA ILE A 192 23.32 -14.43 8.08
C ILE A 192 22.70 -14.96 9.38
N LYS A 193 22.10 -14.08 10.18
CA LYS A 193 21.56 -14.42 11.50
C LYS A 193 20.21 -15.13 11.43
N ASP A 194 19.29 -14.57 10.67
CA ASP A 194 17.86 -14.92 10.69
C ASP A 194 17.38 -15.49 9.32
N GLY A 195 18.24 -15.44 8.30
CA GLY A 195 17.98 -16.02 6.98
C GLY A 195 17.51 -15.02 5.92
N LEU A 196 17.58 -15.44 4.64
CA LEU A 196 17.24 -14.58 3.51
C LEU A 196 15.77 -14.16 3.50
N TRP A 197 14.86 -15.07 3.86
CA TRP A 197 13.42 -14.78 3.93
C TRP A 197 13.11 -13.70 4.96
N THR A 198 13.70 -13.76 6.15
CA THR A 198 13.58 -12.71 7.16
C THR A 198 14.10 -11.38 6.67
N ALA A 199 15.24 -11.35 5.98
CA ALA A 199 15.78 -10.11 5.42
C ALA A 199 14.85 -9.48 4.36
N ILE A 200 14.23 -10.30 3.51
CA ILE A 200 13.28 -9.89 2.47
C ILE A 200 11.98 -9.36 3.12
N PHE A 201 11.36 -10.17 3.99
CA PHE A 201 10.08 -9.84 4.62
C PHE A 201 10.19 -8.86 5.77
N SER A 202 11.40 -8.52 6.20
CA SER A 202 11.68 -7.63 7.34
C SER A 202 11.02 -8.12 8.62
N PHE A 203 11.34 -9.36 9.02
CA PHE A 203 10.83 -10.02 10.24
C PHE A 203 9.33 -10.37 10.24
N ARG A 204 8.58 -10.06 9.19
CA ARG A 204 7.14 -10.38 9.15
C ARG A 204 6.85 -11.87 9.18
N ASN A 205 7.71 -12.69 8.56
CA ASN A 205 7.62 -14.15 8.62
C ASN A 205 7.79 -14.66 10.06
N GLU A 206 8.71 -14.08 10.83
CA GLU A 206 8.89 -14.40 12.25
C GLU A 206 7.70 -13.90 13.06
N ASN A 207 7.26 -12.66 12.87
CA ASN A 207 6.06 -12.13 13.54
C ASN A 207 4.81 -12.99 13.26
N LEU A 208 4.68 -13.53 12.05
CA LEU A 208 3.60 -14.45 11.72
C LEU A 208 3.65 -15.70 12.60
N GLN A 209 4.82 -16.30 12.76
CA GLN A 209 4.99 -17.51 13.55
C GLN A 209 4.92 -17.23 15.06
N GLU A 210 5.69 -16.27 15.53
CA GLU A 210 5.94 -16.02 16.95
C GLU A 210 4.84 -15.20 17.62
N LEU A 211 4.16 -14.32 16.88
CA LEU A 211 3.11 -13.45 17.43
C LEU A 211 1.73 -13.91 16.97
N THR A 212 1.49 -13.95 15.66
CA THR A 212 0.13 -14.15 15.14
C THR A 212 -0.35 -15.58 15.32
N LEU A 213 0.44 -16.58 14.91
CA LEU A 213 0.05 -17.97 15.03
C LEU A 213 0.00 -18.45 16.49
N ASN A 214 0.90 -17.97 17.34
CA ASN A 214 0.85 -18.25 18.78
C ASN A 214 -0.41 -17.64 19.42
N TYR A 215 -0.74 -16.38 19.10
CA TYR A 215 -1.98 -15.77 19.58
C TYR A 215 -3.21 -16.57 19.12
N ILE A 216 -3.24 -17.01 17.85
CA ILE A 216 -4.33 -17.86 17.33
C ILE A 216 -4.40 -19.17 18.12
N ALA A 217 -3.28 -19.85 18.34
CA ALA A 217 -3.25 -21.13 19.05
C ALA A 217 -3.77 -21.01 20.50
N GLU A 218 -3.48 -19.90 21.16
CA GLU A 218 -3.86 -19.67 22.56
C GLU A 218 -5.29 -19.13 22.71
N GLN A 219 -5.75 -18.27 21.80
CA GLN A 219 -6.97 -17.48 21.98
C GLN A 219 -8.12 -17.87 21.06
N TRP A 220 -7.85 -18.49 19.90
CA TRP A 220 -8.90 -18.76 18.92
C TRP A 220 -9.61 -20.07 19.19
N ARG A 221 -10.94 -20.01 19.07
CA ARG A 221 -11.80 -21.18 18.90
C ARG A 221 -12.17 -21.33 17.43
N PHE A 222 -12.84 -22.43 17.10
CA PHE A 222 -13.31 -22.70 15.73
C PHE A 222 -14.05 -21.50 15.09
N ILE A 223 -14.88 -20.79 15.87
CA ILE A 223 -15.65 -19.63 15.41
C ILE A 223 -14.73 -18.46 14.99
N ASN A 224 -13.59 -18.28 15.66
CA ASN A 224 -12.65 -17.20 15.34
C ASN A 224 -11.95 -17.41 13.99
N TYR A 225 -11.80 -18.64 13.50
CA TYR A 225 -11.31 -18.84 12.13
C TYR A 225 -12.27 -18.26 11.08
N LEU A 226 -13.57 -18.22 11.37
CA LEU A 226 -14.59 -17.66 10.49
C LEU A 226 -14.74 -16.14 10.64
N PHE A 227 -14.72 -15.63 11.87
CA PHE A 227 -15.08 -14.24 12.20
C PHE A 227 -13.95 -13.40 12.84
N GLY A 228 -12.77 -13.99 13.03
CA GLY A 228 -11.61 -13.33 13.62
C GLY A 228 -11.71 -13.20 15.13
N GLY A 229 -10.85 -12.38 15.70
CA GLY A 229 -10.83 -12.08 17.13
C GLY A 229 -9.42 -11.71 17.56
N VAL A 230 -9.21 -10.45 17.91
CA VAL A 230 -7.90 -9.93 18.32
C VAL A 230 -8.12 -8.91 19.43
N SER A 231 -7.49 -9.12 20.57
CA SER A 231 -7.47 -8.19 21.70
C SER A 231 -6.28 -7.24 21.63
N ASP A 232 -5.09 -7.74 21.28
CA ASP A 232 -3.92 -6.92 21.03
C ASP A 232 -3.54 -6.92 19.55
N PHE A 233 -3.75 -5.80 18.85
CA PHE A 233 -3.38 -5.66 17.45
C PHE A 233 -1.87 -5.55 17.21
N GLY A 234 -1.07 -5.54 18.28
CA GLY A 234 0.38 -5.71 18.26
C GLY A 234 0.82 -7.12 17.87
N SER A 235 -0.02 -8.14 18.08
CA SER A 235 0.30 -9.55 17.77
C SER A 235 0.23 -9.90 16.28
N ARG A 236 -0.06 -8.92 15.41
CA ARG A 236 -0.19 -9.14 13.97
C ARG A 236 1.16 -9.28 13.26
N ALA A 237 1.16 -10.04 12.16
CA ALA A 237 2.34 -10.31 11.35
C ALA A 237 2.80 -9.11 10.52
N GLN A 238 1.88 -8.18 10.22
CA GLN A 238 2.08 -6.99 9.38
C GLN A 238 2.19 -7.31 7.88
N PHE A 239 1.49 -8.33 7.40
CA PHE A 239 1.45 -8.73 5.98
C PHE A 239 0.33 -8.06 5.15
N GLY A 240 -0.43 -7.13 5.74
CA GLY A 240 -1.61 -6.59 5.06
C GLY A 240 -2.67 -7.68 5.06
N PHE A 241 -2.90 -8.37 3.94
CA PHE A 241 -4.01 -9.34 3.75
C PHE A 241 -4.19 -10.36 4.89
N ILE A 242 -3.09 -10.86 5.46
CA ILE A 242 -3.14 -11.80 6.59
C ILE A 242 -3.67 -11.12 7.85
N ASP A 243 -3.33 -9.85 8.08
CA ASP A 243 -3.80 -9.06 9.21
C ASP A 243 -5.31 -8.82 9.14
N GLU A 244 -5.90 -8.70 7.93
CA GLU A 244 -7.36 -8.59 7.78
C GLU A 244 -8.08 -9.89 8.10
N ILE A 245 -7.52 -11.03 7.68
CA ILE A 245 -8.05 -12.35 8.03
C ILE A 245 -7.88 -12.59 9.54
N PHE A 246 -6.75 -12.16 10.11
CA PHE A 246 -6.54 -12.21 11.55
C PHE A 246 -7.59 -11.38 12.30
N PHE A 247 -7.91 -10.18 11.81
CA PHE A 247 -8.87 -9.31 12.50
C PHE A 247 -10.33 -9.74 12.34
N PHE A 248 -10.77 -10.11 11.13
CA PHE A 248 -12.18 -10.38 10.79
C PHE A 248 -12.49 -11.85 10.44
N GLY A 249 -11.50 -12.74 10.49
CA GLY A 249 -11.64 -14.13 10.06
C GLY A 249 -11.78 -14.25 8.54
N ILE A 250 -11.93 -15.48 8.05
CA ILE A 250 -12.03 -15.75 6.61
C ILE A 250 -13.28 -15.09 6.02
N ILE A 251 -14.43 -15.16 6.70
CA ILE A 251 -15.69 -14.64 6.15
C ILE A 251 -15.66 -13.11 6.17
N GLY A 252 -15.31 -12.50 7.31
CA GLY A 252 -15.31 -11.05 7.43
C GLY A 252 -14.19 -10.39 6.65
N GLY A 253 -12.99 -11.00 6.63
CA GLY A 253 -11.89 -10.56 5.78
C GLY A 253 -12.26 -10.61 4.30
N SER A 254 -12.87 -11.71 3.84
CA SER A 254 -13.36 -11.83 2.46
C SER A 254 -14.43 -10.79 2.12
N TYR A 255 -15.37 -10.54 3.04
CA TYR A 255 -16.39 -9.49 2.86
C TYR A 255 -15.77 -8.09 2.78
N TYR A 256 -14.77 -7.79 3.61
CA TYR A 256 -14.05 -6.52 3.58
C TYR A 256 -13.27 -6.33 2.26
N LEU A 257 -12.61 -7.37 1.76
CA LEU A 257 -11.95 -7.35 0.46
C LEU A 257 -12.96 -7.23 -0.69
N PHE A 258 -14.15 -7.84 -0.57
CA PHE A 258 -15.22 -7.70 -1.55
C PHE A 258 -15.71 -6.24 -1.68
N ILE A 259 -15.77 -5.48 -0.58
CA ILE A 259 -16.09 -4.04 -0.62
C ILE A 259 -15.07 -3.29 -1.49
N HIS A 260 -13.78 -3.59 -1.35
CA HIS A 260 -12.74 -2.99 -2.19
C HIS A 260 -12.89 -3.41 -3.65
N TYR A 261 -13.11 -4.70 -3.91
CA TYR A 261 -13.31 -5.26 -5.24
C TYR A 261 -14.46 -4.58 -6.00
N ARG A 262 -15.58 -4.30 -5.34
CA ARG A 262 -16.74 -3.61 -5.96
C ARG A 262 -16.37 -2.26 -6.56
N MET A 263 -15.47 -1.52 -5.91
CA MET A 263 -15.05 -0.20 -6.35
C MET A 263 -14.17 -0.28 -7.60
N ILE A 264 -13.30 -1.29 -7.69
CA ILE A 264 -12.32 -1.43 -8.77
C ILE A 264 -12.80 -2.26 -9.97
N LYS A 265 -13.81 -3.13 -9.80
CA LYS A 265 -14.19 -4.15 -10.81
C LYS A 265 -14.49 -3.56 -12.20
N LYS A 266 -15.03 -2.34 -12.25
CA LYS A 266 -15.38 -1.66 -13.51
C LYS A 266 -14.16 -1.32 -14.36
N TYR A 267 -13.01 -1.10 -13.73
CA TYR A 267 -11.77 -0.69 -14.39
C TYR A 267 -10.85 -1.87 -14.68
N LEU A 268 -11.20 -3.07 -14.21
CA LEU A 268 -10.43 -4.29 -14.44
C LEU A 268 -10.36 -4.69 -15.91
N ASN A 269 -10.99 -4.02 -16.87
CA ASN A 269 -10.79 -4.32 -18.29
C ASN A 269 -9.52 -3.68 -18.87
N ILE A 270 -8.99 -2.63 -18.23
CA ILE A 270 -7.81 -1.89 -18.71
C ILE A 270 -6.55 -2.64 -18.28
N ASN A 271 -5.75 -3.14 -19.23
CA ASN A 271 -4.58 -3.97 -18.92
C ASN A 271 -3.51 -3.25 -18.08
N LEU A 272 -3.26 -1.96 -18.36
CA LEU A 272 -2.36 -1.16 -17.53
C LEU A 272 -2.87 -1.05 -16.10
N PHE A 273 -4.18 -0.87 -15.90
CA PHE A 273 -4.77 -0.80 -14.56
C PHE A 273 -4.67 -2.14 -13.82
N LYS A 274 -4.96 -3.27 -14.49
CA LYS A 274 -4.78 -4.61 -13.92
C LYS A 274 -3.35 -4.79 -13.40
N TYR A 275 -2.37 -4.39 -14.21
CA TYR A 275 -0.96 -4.46 -13.85
C TYR A 275 -0.65 -3.61 -12.61
N LEU A 276 -1.05 -2.33 -12.59
CA LEU A 276 -0.78 -1.43 -11.47
C LEU A 276 -1.47 -1.89 -10.18
N LEU A 277 -2.68 -2.43 -10.27
CA LEU A 277 -3.37 -3.02 -9.14
C LEU A 277 -2.63 -4.27 -8.63
N PHE A 278 -2.20 -5.15 -9.52
CA PHE A 278 -1.41 -6.33 -9.15
C PHE A 278 -0.10 -5.95 -8.46
N SER A 279 0.62 -4.95 -9.00
CA SER A 279 1.80 -4.37 -8.37
C SER A 279 1.51 -3.82 -6.98
N LEU A 280 0.40 -3.09 -6.82
CA LEU A 280 -0.02 -2.58 -5.51
C LEU A 280 -0.31 -3.72 -4.54
N CYS A 281 -0.99 -4.79 -4.96
CA CYS A 281 -1.23 -5.97 -4.12
C CYS A 281 0.07 -6.63 -3.65
N ILE A 282 1.10 -6.73 -4.51
CA ILE A 282 2.41 -7.25 -4.09
C ILE A 282 3.06 -6.31 -3.06
N VAL A 283 3.00 -4.99 -3.28
CA VAL A 283 3.51 -4.01 -2.31
C VAL A 283 2.76 -4.16 -0.98
N ILE A 284 1.44 -4.31 -0.99
CA ILE A 284 0.62 -4.52 0.21
C ILE A 284 1.06 -5.76 0.97
N LEU A 285 1.27 -6.87 0.26
CA LEU A 285 1.75 -8.12 0.85
C LEU A 285 3.11 -7.92 1.55
N LEU A 286 4.05 -7.23 0.92
CA LEU A 286 5.42 -7.11 1.43
C LEU A 286 5.62 -5.98 2.45
N ALA A 287 4.80 -4.93 2.38
CA ALA A 287 4.92 -3.73 3.20
C ALA A 287 3.90 -3.69 4.34
N GLY A 288 2.75 -4.35 4.18
CA GLY A 288 1.65 -4.41 5.13
C GLY A 288 1.00 -3.06 5.40
N ASN A 289 0.18 -3.04 6.46
CA ASN A 289 -0.48 -1.86 7.03
C ASN A 289 -1.40 -1.05 6.09
N TYR A 290 -1.58 -1.47 4.84
CA TYR A 290 -2.39 -0.76 3.85
C TYR A 290 -3.82 -0.55 4.33
N PHE A 291 -4.48 -1.61 4.82
CA PHE A 291 -5.86 -1.52 5.25
C PHE A 291 -6.01 -0.97 6.67
N SER A 292 -4.93 -0.98 7.47
CA SER A 292 -4.93 -0.49 8.86
C SER A 292 -4.87 1.04 8.96
N TYR A 293 -4.50 1.75 7.89
CA TYR A 293 -4.43 3.21 7.88
C TYR A 293 -5.56 3.84 7.04
N PRO A 294 -6.54 4.50 7.70
CA PRO A 294 -7.68 5.15 7.05
C PRO A 294 -7.33 6.13 5.93
N SER A 295 -6.22 6.86 6.08
CA SER A 295 -5.75 7.84 5.10
C SER A 295 -5.43 7.23 3.73
N ILE A 296 -5.00 5.97 3.70
CA ILE A 296 -4.65 5.29 2.44
C ILE A 296 -5.90 5.10 1.57
N ALA A 297 -7.06 4.85 2.19
CA ALA A 297 -8.33 4.72 1.49
C ALA A 297 -8.65 5.94 0.62
N VAL A 298 -8.35 7.15 1.13
CA VAL A 298 -8.57 8.41 0.41
C VAL A 298 -7.70 8.49 -0.84
N TYR A 299 -6.45 8.05 -0.77
CA TYR A 299 -5.53 8.05 -1.92
C TYR A 299 -5.94 7.01 -2.97
N VAL A 300 -6.42 5.86 -2.53
CA VAL A 300 -6.94 4.81 -3.43
C VAL A 300 -8.20 5.29 -4.16
N ILE A 301 -9.04 6.06 -3.48
CA ILE A 301 -10.18 6.71 -4.13
C ILE A 301 -9.71 7.72 -5.18
N ALA A 302 -8.68 8.52 -4.88
CA ALA A 302 -8.09 9.43 -5.87
C ALA A 302 -7.62 8.67 -7.12
N PHE A 303 -6.88 7.58 -6.91
CA PHE A 303 -6.43 6.69 -7.98
C PHE A 303 -7.60 6.22 -8.87
N ILE A 304 -8.69 5.76 -8.25
CA ILE A 304 -9.84 5.19 -8.95
C ILE A 304 -10.65 6.25 -9.69
N TYR A 305 -10.83 7.44 -9.14
CA TYR A 305 -11.51 8.52 -9.85
C TYR A 305 -10.73 9.00 -11.06
N ILE A 306 -9.40 8.99 -10.99
CA ILE A 306 -8.60 9.28 -12.17
C ILE A 306 -8.81 8.20 -13.23
N MET A 307 -8.82 6.94 -12.84
CA MET A 307 -9.12 5.85 -13.78
C MET A 307 -10.46 6.01 -14.45
N LYS A 308 -11.47 6.50 -13.72
CA LYS A 308 -12.77 6.86 -14.30
C LYS A 308 -12.63 7.90 -15.41
N LEU A 309 -11.84 8.95 -15.17
CA LEU A 309 -11.63 10.03 -16.15
C LEU A 309 -10.94 9.52 -17.42
N GLU A 310 -9.93 8.67 -17.29
CA GLU A 310 -9.22 8.12 -18.45
C GLU A 310 -10.03 7.03 -19.17
N TYR A 311 -10.73 6.17 -18.44
CA TYR A 311 -11.62 5.16 -19.03
C TYR A 311 -12.72 5.81 -19.88
N ASN A 312 -13.32 6.89 -19.38
CA ASN A 312 -14.35 7.61 -20.12
C ASN A 312 -13.81 8.18 -21.46
N LYS A 313 -12.56 8.65 -21.50
CA LYS A 313 -11.93 9.13 -22.74
C LYS A 313 -11.70 8.01 -23.74
N GLU A 314 -11.26 6.84 -23.29
CA GLU A 314 -11.04 5.67 -24.16
C GLU A 314 -12.35 5.03 -24.64
N SER A 315 -13.44 5.14 -23.90
CA SER A 315 -14.76 4.61 -24.31
C SER A 315 -15.52 5.47 -25.33
N ILE A 316 -15.04 6.69 -25.60
CA ILE A 316 -15.63 7.64 -26.56
C ILE A 316 -14.91 7.59 -27.92
N GLN A 317 -13.80 6.85 -28.03
CA GLN A 317 -13.06 6.61 -29.29
C GLN A 317 -13.46 5.29 -29.94
#